data_AF-A0A8T5S173-F1
#
_entry.id   AF-A0A8T5S173-F1
#
_cell.length_a   1.000
_cell.length_b   1.000
_cell.length_c   1.000
_cell.angle_alpha   90.00
_cell.angle_beta   90.00
_cell.angle_gamma   90.00
#
_symmetry.space_group_name_H-M   'P 1'
#
loop_
_entity.id
_entity.type
_entity.pdbx_description
1 polymer ?
#
loop_
_entity_poly.entity_id
_entity_poly.type
_entity_poly.pdbx_seq_one_letter_code
_entity_poly.pdbx_strand_id
1 'polypeptide(L)'
;MEENLQFVYEKEYWYISAFINTNEFIGETKAEEIEALLLDRLKNLTEHDLKKAYKFLDKFPNAEEKKRALVNMAKSIEIECDWEPFFQNFPYIDENNPYTEDNKDLTYNTLGYFKLKVEYYRNETYQKESILPDIIQQIPFISIDILKEYSKKKDNQYLLLDIESPIYVFLISKKIKPMQVQWTEENIKRFKKSIGTWAQVYSGQWTDYSDELFERRTKKNLSNRLSELHYIHRNSGFIYMEQNNYETEFGYINRMILSPTPKIRAVLFALMSINNSLDILFMKRYSDVFMSLEQIEEKTNNLRFLRGMIQTKMSLIYSELDWNPREHYVRVLTHLLKIYRIETIIERVNDKFKTLYDTLQELYTKRHEENQKNTKKAVNFLSVLFGAGFIIEFVNALRVASRIDEISDFSQTLHIVVSLILGGGFVLLFGYFIYGRVKSKRLEYGHTVDAVIQADDRNIILKAWICVTLLITRS
;
A
#
# COMPACT_ATOMS: atom_id res chain seq x y z
N MET A 1 -34.55 -35.43 8.67
CA MET A 1 -33.67 -35.37 9.85
C MET A 1 -32.37 -34.76 9.36
N GLU A 2 -32.09 -33.48 9.66
CA GLU A 2 -30.80 -32.89 9.29
C GLU A 2 -29.71 -33.58 10.11
N GLU A 3 -28.81 -34.30 9.46
CA GLU A 3 -27.59 -34.77 10.12
C GLU A 3 -26.72 -33.55 10.45
N ASN A 4 -26.65 -33.21 11.73
CA ASN A 4 -25.80 -32.13 12.23
C ASN A 4 -24.33 -32.58 12.20
N LEU A 5 -23.66 -32.30 11.09
CA LEU A 5 -22.21 -32.44 10.98
C LEU A 5 -21.52 -31.26 11.67
N GLN A 6 -20.55 -31.56 12.55
CA GLN A 6 -19.76 -30.57 13.27
C GLN A 6 -18.28 -30.74 12.94
N PHE A 7 -17.60 -29.64 12.58
CA PHE A 7 -16.14 -29.57 12.53
C PHE A 7 -15.58 -29.27 13.91
N VAL A 8 -14.48 -29.91 14.26
CA VAL A 8 -13.75 -29.69 15.51
C VAL A 8 -12.58 -28.75 15.25
N TYR A 9 -12.50 -27.68 16.02
CA TYR A 9 -11.38 -26.74 16.00
C TYR A 9 -10.05 -27.44 16.32
N GLU A 10 -9.00 -27.13 15.56
CA GLU A 10 -7.63 -27.54 15.87
C GLU A 10 -6.75 -26.36 16.29
N LYS A 11 -6.59 -25.37 15.40
CA LYS A 11 -5.73 -24.19 15.55
C LYS A 11 -6.06 -23.11 14.52
N GLU A 12 -5.49 -21.92 14.67
CA GLU A 12 -5.56 -20.82 13.70
C GLU A 12 -4.18 -20.34 13.28
N TYR A 13 -4.10 -19.76 12.07
CA TYR A 13 -2.98 -18.95 11.62
C TYR A 13 -3.47 -17.57 11.26
N TRP A 14 -2.98 -16.57 11.96
CA TRP A 14 -3.30 -15.18 11.74
C TRP A 14 -2.19 -14.48 10.97
N TYR A 15 -2.57 -13.55 10.11
CA TYR A 15 -1.60 -12.77 9.34
C TYR A 15 -1.95 -11.29 9.34
N ILE A 16 -0.92 -10.48 9.59
CA ILE A 16 -1.00 -9.01 9.59
C ILE A 16 0.17 -8.48 8.77
N SER A 17 -0.13 -7.86 7.63
CA SER A 17 0.89 -7.22 6.80
C SER A 17 1.51 -6.04 7.54
N ALA A 18 2.80 -5.78 7.31
CA ALA A 18 3.46 -4.64 7.93
C ALA A 18 4.65 -4.12 7.10
N PHE A 19 4.96 -2.85 7.31
CA PHE A 19 6.25 -2.26 6.97
C PHE A 19 7.09 -2.06 8.22
N ILE A 20 8.39 -2.37 8.13
CA ILE A 20 9.37 -2.17 9.20
C ILE A 20 10.56 -1.40 8.64
N ASN A 21 11.08 -0.46 9.43
CA ASN A 21 12.43 0.06 9.23
C ASN A 21 13.41 -0.82 10.01
N THR A 22 14.11 -1.70 9.30
CA THR A 22 15.05 -2.64 9.94
C THR A 22 16.33 -2.00 10.44
N ASN A 23 16.57 -0.72 10.12
CA ASN A 23 17.67 0.03 10.73
C ASN A 23 17.33 0.46 12.17
N GLU A 24 16.04 0.56 12.49
CA GLU A 24 15.56 1.02 13.80
C GLU A 24 15.07 -0.17 14.65
N PHE A 25 14.46 -1.19 14.03
CA PHE A 25 13.91 -2.36 14.72
C PHE A 25 14.39 -3.68 14.13
N ILE A 26 14.51 -4.69 14.99
CA ILE A 26 14.63 -6.09 14.60
C ILE A 26 13.22 -6.67 14.53
N GLY A 27 12.85 -7.28 13.39
CA GLY A 27 11.50 -7.77 13.15
C GLY A 27 11.08 -8.86 14.13
N GLU A 28 12.01 -9.75 14.48
CA GLU A 28 11.83 -10.84 15.43
C GLU A 28 11.54 -10.31 16.84
N THR A 29 12.27 -9.29 17.30
CA THR A 29 12.00 -8.64 18.59
C THR A 29 10.61 -8.00 18.61
N LYS A 30 10.17 -7.38 17.50
CA LYS A 30 8.81 -6.84 17.40
C LYS A 30 7.74 -7.95 17.36
N ALA A 31 8.06 -9.13 16.84
CA ALA A 31 7.16 -10.29 16.89
C ALA A 31 6.96 -10.76 18.33
N GLU A 32 8.05 -10.86 19.12
CA GLU A 32 8.01 -11.18 20.56
C GLU A 32 7.22 -10.13 21.36
N GLU A 33 7.42 -8.83 21.08
CA GLU A 33 6.65 -7.75 21.70
C GLU A 33 5.14 -7.86 21.41
N ILE A 34 4.77 -8.15 20.16
CA ILE A 34 3.37 -8.35 19.74
C ILE A 34 2.78 -9.60 20.41
N GLU A 35 3.53 -10.69 20.47
CA GLU A 35 3.11 -11.93 21.15
C GLU A 35 2.80 -11.67 22.62
N ALA A 36 3.77 -11.10 23.35
CA ALA A 36 3.63 -10.80 24.77
C ALA A 36 2.47 -9.84 25.05
N LEU A 37 2.32 -8.80 24.23
CA LEU A 37 1.21 -7.86 24.32
C LEU A 37 -0.14 -8.56 24.15
N LEU A 38 -0.31 -9.34 23.08
CA LEU A 38 -1.58 -9.99 22.79
C LEU A 38 -1.91 -11.04 23.87
N LEU A 39 -0.93 -11.83 24.30
CA LEU A 39 -1.12 -12.81 25.37
C LEU A 39 -1.56 -12.16 26.68
N ASP A 40 -0.89 -11.09 27.12
CA ASP A 40 -1.25 -10.38 28.34
C ASP A 40 -2.67 -9.78 28.24
N ARG A 41 -2.92 -9.02 27.17
CA ARG A 41 -4.19 -8.31 26.99
C ARG A 41 -5.39 -9.24 26.81
N LEU A 42 -5.24 -10.33 26.04
CA LEU A 42 -6.33 -11.28 25.81
C LEU A 42 -6.62 -12.16 27.03
N LYS A 43 -5.62 -12.45 27.87
CA LYS A 43 -5.84 -13.16 29.14
C LYS A 43 -6.49 -12.27 30.20
N ASN A 44 -6.28 -10.95 30.11
CA ASN A 44 -6.75 -9.94 31.05
C ASN A 44 -7.80 -8.98 30.46
N LEU A 45 -8.72 -9.50 29.63
CA LEU A 45 -9.76 -8.69 28.99
C LEU A 45 -10.67 -7.97 30.00
N THR A 46 -10.90 -6.69 29.76
CA THR A 46 -11.83 -5.87 30.53
C THR A 46 -13.21 -5.83 29.87
N GLU A 47 -14.23 -5.33 30.60
CA GLU A 47 -15.56 -5.11 30.01
C GLU A 47 -15.52 -4.14 28.82
N HIS A 48 -14.59 -3.17 28.83
CA HIS A 48 -14.41 -2.24 27.74
C HIS A 48 -13.98 -2.96 26.46
N ASP A 49 -12.98 -3.86 26.56
CA ASP A 49 -12.46 -4.64 25.42
C ASP A 49 -13.57 -5.55 24.84
N LEU A 50 -14.43 -6.10 25.70
CA LEU A 50 -15.48 -7.05 25.33
C LEU A 50 -16.75 -6.39 24.80
N LYS A 51 -16.91 -5.06 24.91
CA LYS A 51 -18.16 -4.34 24.61
C LYS A 51 -18.71 -4.64 23.21
N LYS A 52 -17.85 -4.62 22.18
CA LYS A 52 -18.26 -4.90 20.78
C LYS A 52 -18.64 -6.37 20.59
N ALA A 53 -17.85 -7.28 21.16
CA ALA A 53 -18.08 -8.73 21.08
C ALA A 53 -19.37 -9.13 21.81
N TYR A 54 -19.64 -8.57 22.98
CA TYR A 54 -20.87 -8.85 23.73
C TYR A 54 -22.12 -8.38 22.96
N LYS A 55 -22.10 -7.17 22.41
CA LYS A 55 -23.18 -6.67 21.55
C LYS A 55 -23.41 -7.55 20.33
N PHE A 56 -22.36 -8.20 19.81
CA PHE A 56 -22.49 -9.18 18.74
C PHE A 56 -23.20 -10.45 19.23
N LEU A 57 -22.73 -11.01 20.35
CA LEU A 57 -23.22 -12.27 20.89
C LEU A 57 -24.66 -12.17 21.43
N ASP A 58 -25.09 -10.98 21.85
CA ASP A 58 -26.49 -10.70 22.27
C ASP A 58 -27.52 -11.03 21.20
N LYS A 59 -27.12 -11.10 19.92
CA LYS A 59 -28.02 -11.44 18.81
C LYS A 59 -28.27 -12.95 18.66
N PHE A 60 -27.55 -13.78 19.41
CA PHE A 60 -27.64 -15.23 19.29
C PHE A 60 -28.32 -15.86 20.51
N PRO A 61 -28.96 -17.03 20.36
CA PRO A 61 -29.43 -17.82 21.49
C PRO A 61 -28.28 -18.14 22.45
N ASN A 62 -28.61 -18.24 23.75
CA ASN A 62 -27.66 -18.54 24.85
C ASN A 62 -26.51 -17.53 24.97
N ALA A 63 -26.77 -16.25 24.72
CA ALA A 63 -25.76 -15.18 24.72
C ALA A 63 -24.86 -15.20 25.98
N GLU A 64 -25.43 -15.35 27.18
CA GLU A 64 -24.66 -15.36 28.45
C GLU A 64 -23.72 -16.56 28.59
N GLU A 65 -24.08 -17.71 28.00
CA GLU A 65 -23.19 -18.87 27.95
C GLU A 65 -22.03 -18.59 26.97
N LYS A 66 -22.34 -18.02 25.80
CA LYS A 66 -21.35 -17.66 24.78
C LYS A 66 -20.38 -16.58 25.24
N LYS A 67 -20.85 -15.58 26.00
CA LYS A 67 -19.99 -14.55 26.61
C LYS A 67 -19.00 -15.17 27.60
N ARG A 68 -19.48 -16.08 28.47
CA ARG A 68 -18.61 -16.83 29.39
C ARG A 68 -17.60 -17.70 28.64
N ALA A 69 -18.04 -18.41 27.60
CA ALA A 69 -17.17 -19.21 26.76
C ALA A 69 -16.10 -18.37 26.05
N LEU A 70 -16.45 -17.17 25.56
CA LEU A 70 -15.49 -16.22 24.96
C LEU A 70 -14.38 -15.84 25.95
N VAL A 71 -14.75 -15.47 27.18
CA VAL A 71 -13.78 -15.08 28.22
C VAL A 71 -12.86 -16.25 28.59
N ASN A 72 -13.43 -17.44 28.77
CA ASN A 72 -12.64 -18.64 29.06
C ASN A 72 -11.69 -18.99 27.91
N MET A 73 -12.17 -18.86 26.66
CA MET A 73 -11.39 -19.12 25.47
C MET A 73 -10.21 -18.14 25.37
N ALA A 74 -10.46 -16.85 25.62
CA ALA A 74 -9.41 -15.82 25.65
C ALA A 74 -8.36 -16.11 26.74
N LYS A 75 -8.76 -16.58 27.92
CA LYS A 75 -7.81 -16.97 29.00
C LYS A 75 -6.96 -18.17 28.64
N SER A 76 -7.50 -19.10 27.86
CA SER A 76 -6.81 -20.32 27.41
C SER A 76 -5.88 -20.12 26.21
N ILE A 77 -5.83 -18.90 25.67
CA ILE A 77 -5.12 -18.65 24.41
C ILE A 77 -3.61 -18.86 24.55
N GLU A 78 -3.05 -19.51 23.54
CA GLU A 78 -1.62 -19.61 23.29
C GLU A 78 -1.35 -19.02 21.90
N ILE A 79 -0.29 -18.23 21.79
CA ILE A 79 0.12 -17.51 20.59
C ILE A 79 1.62 -17.69 20.43
N GLU A 80 2.05 -18.06 19.23
CA GLU A 80 3.44 -17.97 18.79
C GLU A 80 3.47 -16.98 17.61
N CYS A 81 4.30 -15.94 17.68
CA CYS A 81 4.37 -14.89 16.66
C CYS A 81 5.74 -14.87 15.98
N ASP A 82 5.73 -14.94 14.65
CA ASP A 82 6.93 -14.85 13.82
C ASP A 82 6.85 -13.64 12.88
N TRP A 83 7.99 -12.98 12.65
CA TRP A 83 8.15 -12.01 11.57
C TRP A 83 8.62 -12.70 10.29
N GLU A 84 7.92 -12.48 9.18
CA GLU A 84 8.22 -13.09 7.89
C GLU A 84 8.49 -11.97 6.86
N PRO A 85 9.77 -11.63 6.60
CA PRO A 85 10.10 -10.62 5.61
C PRO A 85 9.76 -11.12 4.20
N PHE A 86 9.03 -10.33 3.44
CA PHE A 86 8.62 -10.68 2.08
C PHE A 86 9.38 -9.89 1.01
N PHE A 87 9.53 -8.58 1.23
CA PHE A 87 10.27 -7.66 0.39
C PHE A 87 11.30 -6.91 1.23
N GLN A 88 12.56 -7.32 1.13
CA GLN A 88 13.70 -6.59 1.71
C GLN A 88 14.17 -5.49 0.74
N ASN A 89 14.66 -4.37 1.28
CA ASN A 89 15.07 -3.19 0.52
C ASN A 89 13.92 -2.50 -0.24
N PHE A 90 12.76 -2.37 0.40
CA PHE A 90 11.58 -1.67 -0.07
C PHE A 90 11.48 -0.29 0.58
N PRO A 91 12.05 0.79 -0.03
CA PRO A 91 12.21 2.12 0.60
C PRO A 91 10.89 2.91 0.58
N TYR A 92 9.90 2.45 1.35
CA TYR A 92 8.61 3.13 1.47
C TYR A 92 8.74 4.35 2.39
N ILE A 93 8.15 5.46 1.95
CA ILE A 93 8.04 6.69 2.73
C ILE A 93 6.56 6.94 2.98
N ASP A 94 6.17 7.05 4.24
CA ASP A 94 4.77 7.29 4.59
C ASP A 94 4.42 8.78 4.57
N GLU A 95 3.67 9.20 3.55
CA GLU A 95 3.21 10.57 3.38
C GLU A 95 2.09 10.97 4.38
N ASN A 96 1.50 10.00 5.08
CA ASN A 96 0.33 10.14 5.97
C ASN A 96 0.68 10.22 7.46
N ASN A 97 1.95 10.42 7.81
CA ASN A 97 2.40 10.23 9.18
C ASN A 97 1.80 11.26 10.18
N PRO A 98 1.12 10.82 11.26
CA PRO A 98 0.62 11.69 12.32
C PRO A 98 1.71 12.24 13.28
N TYR A 99 2.93 11.70 13.28
CA TYR A 99 4.04 12.13 14.16
C TYR A 99 4.87 13.29 13.58
N THR A 100 4.30 14.07 12.66
CA THR A 100 4.98 15.09 11.85
C THR A 100 5.26 16.42 12.56
N GLU A 101 5.50 16.40 13.88
CA GLU A 101 5.94 17.62 14.60
C GLU A 101 7.31 18.13 14.09
N ASP A 102 8.14 17.26 13.50
CA ASP A 102 9.52 17.58 13.05
C ASP A 102 9.76 17.49 11.53
N ASN A 103 8.72 17.36 10.68
CA ASN A 103 8.88 17.21 9.21
C ASN A 103 9.83 16.07 8.75
N LYS A 104 10.12 15.07 9.59
CA LYS A 104 10.87 13.88 9.17
C LYS A 104 9.91 12.85 8.59
N ASP A 105 10.05 12.65 7.29
CA ASP A 105 9.43 11.55 6.56
C ASP A 105 9.83 10.21 7.21
N LEU A 106 8.86 9.44 7.70
CA LEU A 106 9.12 8.09 8.22
C LEU A 106 9.38 7.16 7.05
N THR A 107 10.54 6.52 7.10
CA THR A 107 10.97 5.58 6.08
C THR A 107 10.90 4.16 6.63
N TYR A 108 10.52 3.24 5.75
CA TYR A 108 10.50 1.81 6.00
C TYR A 108 11.28 1.15 4.87
N ASN A 109 11.96 0.06 5.16
CA ASN A 109 12.86 -0.59 4.20
C ASN A 109 12.50 -2.07 3.97
N THR A 110 11.50 -2.59 4.68
CA THR A 110 11.05 -3.99 4.57
C THR A 110 9.53 -4.07 4.60
N LEU A 111 8.95 -4.78 3.64
CA LEU A 111 7.56 -5.22 3.65
C LEU A 111 7.51 -6.69 4.04
N GLY A 112 6.60 -7.07 4.92
CA GLY A 112 6.41 -8.44 5.34
C GLY A 112 5.08 -8.63 6.03
N TYR A 113 5.00 -9.63 6.88
CA TYR A 113 3.84 -9.86 7.73
C TYR A 113 4.25 -10.55 9.03
N PHE A 114 3.48 -10.27 10.08
CA PHE A 114 3.50 -11.08 11.29
C PHE A 114 2.59 -12.28 11.10
N LYS A 115 3.11 -13.46 11.41
CA LYS A 115 2.39 -14.72 11.39
C LYS A 115 2.18 -15.16 12.83
N LEU A 116 0.93 -15.22 13.26
CA LEU A 116 0.59 -15.71 14.59
C LEU A 116 -0.03 -17.09 14.49
N LYS A 117 0.59 -18.09 15.11
CA LYS A 117 -0.01 -19.40 15.30
C LYS A 117 -0.77 -19.39 16.62
N VAL A 118 -2.09 -19.55 16.54
CA VAL A 118 -2.98 -19.41 17.68
C VAL A 118 -3.67 -20.72 18.00
N GLU A 119 -3.71 -21.06 19.27
CA GLU A 119 -4.35 -22.27 19.77
C GLU A 119 -5.10 -21.98 21.07
N TYR A 120 -6.38 -22.35 21.12
CA TYR A 120 -7.16 -22.31 22.34
C TYR A 120 -7.19 -23.69 22.98
N TYR A 121 -7.13 -23.75 24.31
CA TYR A 121 -7.27 -25.01 25.06
C TYR A 121 -6.31 -26.11 24.58
N ARG A 122 -5.04 -25.78 24.31
CA ARG A 122 -4.03 -26.67 23.69
C ARG A 122 -4.04 -28.10 24.26
N ASN A 123 -4.17 -28.23 25.58
CA ASN A 123 -4.15 -29.51 26.30
C ASN A 123 -5.54 -30.04 26.71
N GLU A 124 -6.64 -29.39 26.32
CA GLU A 124 -7.99 -29.70 26.80
C GLU A 124 -8.94 -30.03 25.63
N THR A 125 -8.80 -31.23 25.08
CA THR A 125 -9.53 -31.71 23.89
C THR A 125 -11.05 -31.54 23.97
N TYR A 126 -11.65 -31.79 25.14
CA TYR A 126 -13.10 -31.64 25.31
C TYR A 126 -13.57 -30.20 25.11
N GLN A 127 -12.79 -29.22 25.59
CA GLN A 127 -13.13 -27.81 25.45
C GLN A 127 -12.91 -27.33 24.02
N LYS A 128 -11.86 -27.80 23.32
CA LYS A 128 -11.69 -27.55 21.88
C LYS A 128 -12.88 -28.01 21.04
N GLU A 129 -13.44 -29.18 21.36
CA GLU A 129 -14.60 -29.74 20.65
C GLU A 129 -15.89 -28.93 20.87
N SER A 130 -15.94 -28.09 21.91
CA SER A 130 -17.07 -27.23 22.23
C SER A 130 -16.99 -25.84 21.59
N ILE A 131 -15.87 -25.48 20.97
CA ILE A 131 -15.69 -24.15 20.37
C ILE A 131 -16.64 -23.98 19.19
N LEU A 132 -17.44 -22.92 19.26
CA LEU A 132 -18.36 -22.56 18.19
C LEU A 132 -17.77 -21.47 17.28
N PRO A 133 -18.13 -21.47 15.98
CA PRO A 133 -17.66 -20.49 15.00
C PRO A 133 -17.97 -19.03 15.37
N ASP A 134 -19.07 -18.79 16.07
CA ASP A 134 -19.51 -17.44 16.40
C ASP A 134 -18.72 -16.82 17.56
N ILE A 135 -18.14 -17.66 18.42
CA ILE A 135 -17.25 -17.26 19.52
C ILE A 135 -15.84 -17.04 19.00
N ILE A 136 -15.33 -17.99 18.20
CA ILE A 136 -13.95 -17.95 17.72
C ILE A 136 -13.66 -16.67 16.94
N GLN A 137 -14.66 -16.16 16.20
CA GLN A 137 -14.48 -14.95 15.42
C GLN A 137 -14.13 -13.69 16.23
N GLN A 138 -14.52 -13.65 17.51
CA GLN A 138 -14.43 -12.42 18.31
C GLN A 138 -12.99 -12.09 18.71
N ILE A 139 -12.13 -13.09 18.90
CA ILE A 139 -10.77 -12.85 19.41
C ILE A 139 -9.95 -12.02 18.42
N PRO A 140 -9.86 -12.34 17.12
CA PRO A 140 -9.20 -11.48 16.15
C PRO A 140 -9.76 -10.03 16.07
N PHE A 141 -11.07 -9.85 16.27
CA PHE A 141 -11.67 -8.50 16.32
C PHE A 141 -11.25 -7.71 17.56
N ILE A 142 -10.99 -8.37 18.68
CA ILE A 142 -10.44 -7.73 19.88
C ILE A 142 -8.95 -7.46 19.68
N SER A 143 -8.21 -8.43 19.14
CA SER A 143 -6.77 -8.33 18.87
C SER A 143 -6.43 -7.16 17.96
N ILE A 144 -7.21 -6.90 16.91
CA ILE A 144 -6.93 -5.77 16.00
C ILE A 144 -7.08 -4.40 16.70
N ASP A 145 -8.03 -4.26 17.64
CA ASP A 145 -8.20 -3.04 18.42
C ASP A 145 -6.99 -2.82 19.37
N ILE A 146 -6.49 -3.90 19.99
CA ILE A 146 -5.26 -3.87 20.80
C ILE A 146 -4.05 -3.43 19.95
N LEU A 147 -3.90 -4.00 18.75
CA LEU A 147 -2.80 -3.68 17.84
C LEU A 147 -2.88 -2.25 17.29
N LYS A 148 -4.09 -1.71 17.10
CA LYS A 148 -4.31 -0.30 16.75
C LYS A 148 -3.81 0.66 17.81
N GLU A 149 -3.96 0.31 19.09
CA GLU A 149 -3.43 1.12 20.19
C GLU A 149 -1.90 0.99 20.27
N TYR A 150 -1.38 -0.22 20.09
CA TYR A 150 0.05 -0.49 20.04
C TYR A 150 0.77 0.27 18.92
N SER A 151 0.21 0.28 17.71
CA SER A 151 0.79 0.99 16.55
C SER A 151 0.80 2.51 16.71
N LYS A 152 -0.03 3.06 17.61
CA LYS A 152 -0.07 4.50 17.90
C LYS A 152 0.96 4.98 18.92
N LYS A 153 1.74 4.07 19.53
CA LYS A 153 2.82 4.45 20.45
C LYS A 153 3.99 5.06 19.67
N LYS A 154 4.56 6.16 20.17
CA LYS A 154 5.71 6.83 19.55
C LYS A 154 6.91 5.89 19.38
N ASP A 155 7.12 4.99 20.34
CA ASP A 155 8.17 3.97 20.31
C ASP A 155 8.00 2.93 19.18
N ASN A 156 6.86 2.95 18.49
CA ASN A 156 6.53 2.07 17.37
C ASN A 156 6.41 2.84 16.04
N GLN A 157 6.81 4.11 15.97
CA GLN A 157 6.68 4.92 14.76
C GLN A 157 7.35 4.30 13.52
N TYR A 158 8.38 3.46 13.67
CA TYR A 158 9.05 2.77 12.57
C TYR A 158 8.46 1.38 12.23
N LEU A 159 7.27 1.09 12.75
CA LEU A 159 6.48 -0.10 12.48
C LEU A 159 5.08 0.32 12.01
N LEU A 160 4.77 0.07 10.75
CA LEU A 160 3.46 0.36 10.16
C LEU A 160 2.70 -0.95 9.91
N LEU A 161 1.76 -1.26 10.80
CA LEU A 161 0.88 -2.42 10.71
C LEU A 161 -0.34 -2.14 9.81
N ASP A 162 -0.80 -3.14 9.04
CA ASP A 162 -2.08 -3.12 8.32
C ASP A 162 -3.26 -3.28 9.29
N ILE A 163 -3.55 -2.20 10.01
CA ILE A 163 -4.61 -2.15 11.03
C ILE A 163 -5.97 -1.73 10.47
N GLU A 164 -6.01 -1.22 9.24
CA GLU A 164 -7.24 -0.86 8.54
C GLU A 164 -7.94 -2.10 7.96
N SER A 165 -7.16 -3.13 7.59
CA SER A 165 -7.70 -4.41 7.19
C SER A 165 -7.97 -5.32 8.40
N PRO A 166 -8.98 -6.20 8.35
CA PRO A 166 -9.12 -7.26 9.34
C PRO A 166 -7.91 -8.21 9.33
N ILE A 167 -7.53 -8.73 10.49
CA ILE A 167 -6.55 -9.81 10.61
C ILE A 167 -7.00 -10.97 9.72
N TYR A 168 -6.12 -11.46 8.83
CA TYR A 168 -6.47 -12.64 8.04
C TYR A 168 -6.37 -13.87 8.92
N VAL A 169 -7.40 -14.72 8.94
CA VAL A 169 -7.39 -15.92 9.78
C VAL A 169 -7.62 -17.17 8.94
N PHE A 170 -6.64 -18.08 8.92
CA PHE A 170 -6.88 -19.47 8.54
C PHE A 170 -7.29 -20.28 9.75
N LEU A 171 -8.48 -20.85 9.68
CA LEU A 171 -8.98 -21.81 10.64
C LEU A 171 -8.71 -23.23 10.15
N ILE A 172 -8.11 -24.04 11.02
CA ILE A 172 -7.80 -25.44 10.72
C ILE A 172 -8.70 -26.37 11.53
N SER A 173 -9.22 -27.39 10.86
CA SER A 173 -9.93 -28.51 11.47
C SER A 173 -9.35 -29.82 10.94
N LYS A 174 -9.19 -30.81 11.82
CA LYS A 174 -8.74 -32.15 11.42
C LYS A 174 -9.72 -33.29 11.69
N LYS A 175 -10.87 -32.95 12.29
CA LYS A 175 -11.85 -33.92 12.78
C LYS A 175 -13.26 -33.39 12.56
N ILE A 176 -14.16 -34.30 12.20
CA ILE A 176 -15.60 -34.07 12.06
C ILE A 176 -16.37 -35.09 12.89
N LYS A 177 -17.56 -34.70 13.33
CA LYS A 177 -18.50 -35.53 14.10
C LYS A 177 -19.89 -35.48 13.47
N PRO A 178 -20.70 -36.56 13.59
CA PRO A 178 -20.39 -37.82 14.28
C PRO A 178 -19.59 -38.82 13.44
N MET A 179 -19.54 -38.65 12.12
CA MET A 179 -18.91 -39.58 11.20
C MET A 179 -17.97 -38.85 10.24
N GLN A 180 -17.03 -39.60 9.68
CA GLN A 180 -16.21 -39.12 8.57
C GLN A 180 -17.06 -38.99 7.30
N VAL A 181 -16.71 -38.02 6.45
CA VAL A 181 -17.43 -37.69 5.22
C VAL A 181 -16.42 -37.58 4.10
N GLN A 182 -16.71 -38.21 2.97
CA GLN A 182 -16.03 -37.93 1.71
C GLN A 182 -16.68 -36.72 1.04
N TRP A 183 -15.90 -35.69 0.73
CA TRP A 183 -16.35 -34.41 0.23
C TRP A 183 -16.62 -34.40 -1.28
N THR A 184 -17.58 -35.20 -1.70
CA THR A 184 -18.18 -35.11 -3.04
C THR A 184 -19.03 -33.84 -3.17
N GLU A 185 -19.35 -33.42 -4.40
CA GLU A 185 -20.24 -32.27 -4.62
C GLU A 185 -21.61 -32.45 -3.95
N GLU A 186 -22.13 -33.68 -3.94
CA GLU A 186 -23.38 -34.03 -3.26
C GLU A 186 -23.28 -33.80 -1.75
N ASN A 187 -22.20 -34.27 -1.11
CA ASN A 187 -22.00 -34.09 0.32
C ASN A 187 -21.71 -32.62 0.68
N ILE A 188 -21.01 -31.88 -0.17
CA ILE A 188 -20.83 -30.42 0.01
C ILE A 188 -22.18 -29.71 -0.01
N LYS A 189 -23.09 -30.07 -0.93
CA LYS A 189 -24.46 -29.52 -0.97
C LYS A 189 -25.28 -29.93 0.24
N ARG A 190 -25.20 -31.21 0.63
CA ARG A 190 -25.89 -31.77 1.81
C ARG A 190 -25.49 -31.05 3.10
N PHE A 191 -24.20 -30.81 3.31
CA PHE A 191 -23.67 -30.21 4.54
C PHE A 191 -23.33 -28.71 4.40
N LYS A 192 -23.89 -28.02 3.39
CA LYS A 192 -23.55 -26.63 3.04
C LYS A 192 -23.69 -25.65 4.21
N LYS A 193 -24.64 -25.90 5.12
CA LYS A 193 -24.89 -25.09 6.32
C LYS A 193 -23.72 -25.16 7.31
N SER A 194 -23.28 -26.37 7.65
CA SER A 194 -22.14 -26.60 8.54
C SER A 194 -20.85 -26.04 7.95
N ILE A 195 -20.59 -26.32 6.66
CA ILE A 195 -19.41 -25.80 5.96
C ILE A 195 -19.42 -24.26 5.92
N GLY A 196 -20.54 -23.66 5.52
CA GLY A 196 -20.67 -22.21 5.37
C GLY A 196 -20.45 -21.44 6.67
N THR A 197 -20.78 -22.04 7.82
CA THR A 197 -20.57 -21.43 9.14
C THR A 197 -19.09 -21.31 9.49
N TRP A 198 -18.28 -22.32 9.13
CA TRP A 198 -16.84 -22.32 9.38
C TRP A 198 -16.03 -21.61 8.29
N ALA A 199 -16.47 -21.66 7.03
CA ALA A 199 -15.76 -21.00 5.93
C ALA A 199 -15.70 -19.47 6.08
N GLN A 200 -16.69 -18.84 6.72
CA GLN A 200 -16.84 -17.39 6.75
C GLN A 200 -16.77 -16.75 8.14
N VAL A 201 -16.14 -17.41 9.10
CA VAL A 201 -15.99 -16.93 10.48
C VAL A 201 -15.54 -15.45 10.56
N TYR A 202 -14.75 -14.94 9.60
CA TYR A 202 -14.26 -13.57 9.61
C TYR A 202 -14.66 -12.70 8.40
N SER A 203 -15.77 -13.05 7.70
CA SER A 203 -16.16 -12.35 6.46
C SER A 203 -16.93 -11.03 6.66
N GLY A 204 -17.28 -10.67 7.90
CA GLY A 204 -18.01 -9.45 8.23
C GLY A 204 -19.48 -9.41 7.73
N GLN A 205 -19.97 -10.47 7.08
CA GLN A 205 -21.34 -10.58 6.59
C GLN A 205 -22.23 -11.30 7.62
N TRP A 206 -23.22 -10.58 8.12
CA TRP A 206 -24.21 -11.05 9.10
C TRP A 206 -25.35 -11.84 8.43
N THR A 207 -26.21 -12.39 9.28
CA THR A 207 -27.11 -13.55 9.18
C THR A 207 -28.29 -13.46 8.19
N ASP A 208 -28.12 -12.90 7.00
CA ASP A 208 -29.14 -13.07 5.95
C ASP A 208 -28.81 -14.33 5.15
N TYR A 209 -29.32 -15.45 5.65
CA TYR A 209 -29.17 -16.77 5.03
C TYR A 209 -30.06 -16.87 3.79
N SER A 210 -29.50 -16.68 2.60
CA SER A 210 -30.12 -17.11 1.34
C SER A 210 -29.43 -18.35 0.78
N ASP A 211 -30.17 -19.19 0.06
CA ASP A 211 -29.59 -20.34 -0.63
C ASP A 211 -28.52 -19.93 -1.64
N GLU A 212 -28.71 -18.81 -2.33
CA GLU A 212 -27.74 -18.22 -3.24
C GLU A 212 -26.43 -17.87 -2.53
N LEU A 213 -26.52 -17.33 -1.31
CA LEU A 213 -25.37 -17.00 -0.50
C LEU A 213 -24.61 -18.26 -0.07
N PHE A 214 -25.31 -19.34 0.31
CA PHE A 214 -24.69 -20.63 0.60
C PHE A 214 -23.99 -21.23 -0.61
N GLU A 215 -24.67 -21.26 -1.76
CA GLU A 215 -24.09 -21.76 -3.01
C GLU A 215 -22.84 -20.98 -3.38
N ARG A 216 -22.85 -19.64 -3.26
CA ARG A 216 -21.65 -18.82 -3.48
C ARG A 216 -20.53 -19.12 -2.48
N ARG A 217 -20.87 -19.46 -1.24
CA ARG A 217 -19.93 -19.74 -0.14
C ARG A 217 -19.25 -21.09 -0.26
N THR A 218 -20.00 -22.13 -0.64
CA THR A 218 -19.47 -23.48 -0.84
C THR A 218 -18.98 -23.70 -2.27
N LYS A 219 -19.25 -22.75 -3.18
CA LYS A 219 -18.74 -22.79 -4.56
C LYS A 219 -17.22 -22.87 -4.54
N LYS A 220 -16.72 -23.90 -5.22
CA LYS A 220 -15.29 -24.11 -5.50
C LYS A 220 -14.46 -24.41 -4.25
N ASN A 221 -14.71 -25.57 -3.65
CA ASN A 221 -13.67 -26.22 -2.84
C ASN A 221 -12.37 -26.26 -3.66
N LEU A 222 -11.30 -25.66 -3.12
CA LEU A 222 -10.00 -25.60 -3.81
C LEU A 222 -9.28 -26.93 -3.75
N SER A 223 -9.62 -27.79 -2.78
CA SER A 223 -9.06 -29.13 -2.67
C SER A 223 -9.33 -29.95 -3.94
N ASN A 224 -8.38 -30.82 -4.26
CA ASN A 224 -8.51 -31.87 -5.26
C ASN A 224 -8.70 -33.27 -4.64
N ARG A 225 -8.85 -33.36 -3.31
CA ARG A 225 -9.03 -34.60 -2.55
C ARG A 225 -10.39 -34.62 -1.85
N LEU A 226 -11.02 -35.79 -1.79
CA LEU A 226 -12.30 -35.99 -1.10
C LEU A 226 -12.17 -35.98 0.42
N SER A 227 -10.96 -36.10 0.97
CA SER A 227 -10.70 -36.08 2.41
C SER A 227 -10.46 -34.67 2.96
N GLU A 228 -10.56 -33.64 2.12
CA GLU A 228 -10.13 -32.27 2.44
C GLU A 228 -11.12 -31.22 1.91
N LEU A 229 -11.29 -30.13 2.66
CA LEU A 229 -12.00 -28.92 2.21
C LEU A 229 -11.06 -27.73 2.36
N HIS A 230 -10.85 -26.99 1.27
CA HIS A 230 -10.06 -25.76 1.24
C HIS A 230 -10.93 -24.61 0.75
N TYR A 231 -11.29 -23.71 1.65
CA TYR A 231 -12.02 -22.49 1.35
C TYR A 231 -11.15 -21.29 1.70
N ILE A 232 -11.00 -20.38 0.74
CA ILE A 232 -10.26 -19.12 0.94
C ILE A 232 -11.21 -18.00 0.59
N HIS A 233 -11.43 -17.11 1.55
CA HIS A 233 -12.17 -15.87 1.40
C HIS A 233 -11.25 -14.67 1.61
N ARG A 234 -11.79 -13.46 1.45
CA ARG A 234 -11.02 -12.21 1.49
C ARG A 234 -10.35 -11.96 2.85
N ASN A 235 -11.00 -12.37 3.94
CA ASN A 235 -10.52 -12.10 5.30
C ASN A 235 -10.29 -13.37 6.13
N SER A 236 -10.67 -14.53 5.60
CA SER A 236 -10.51 -15.82 6.28
C SER A 236 -10.28 -16.95 5.30
N GLY A 237 -9.66 -18.01 5.78
CA GLY A 237 -9.66 -19.32 5.13
C GLY A 237 -10.12 -20.39 6.11
N PHE A 238 -10.71 -21.45 5.59
CA PHE A 238 -11.04 -22.65 6.34
C PHE A 238 -10.44 -23.86 5.64
N ILE A 239 -9.69 -24.64 6.40
CA ILE A 239 -9.08 -25.88 5.93
C ILE A 239 -9.54 -27.00 6.86
N TYR A 240 -10.28 -27.94 6.28
CA TYR A 240 -10.48 -29.25 6.88
C TYR A 240 -9.59 -30.26 6.18
N MET A 241 -8.87 -31.07 6.95
CA MET A 241 -8.16 -32.24 6.45
C MET A 241 -8.44 -33.41 7.37
N GLU A 242 -8.89 -34.54 6.85
CA GLU A 242 -9.02 -35.74 7.67
C GLU A 242 -7.70 -36.06 8.40
N GLN A 243 -7.78 -36.45 9.68
CA GLN A 243 -6.66 -36.69 10.60
C GLN A 243 -5.41 -37.32 9.95
N ASN A 244 -5.57 -38.44 9.23
CA ASN A 244 -4.44 -39.13 8.60
C ASN A 244 -3.72 -38.27 7.55
N ASN A 245 -4.46 -37.48 6.76
CA ASN A 245 -3.88 -36.57 5.78
C ASN A 245 -3.30 -35.33 6.45
N TYR A 246 -3.92 -34.86 7.53
CA TYR A 246 -3.36 -33.76 8.30
C TYR A 246 -1.96 -34.10 8.83
N GLU A 247 -1.77 -35.31 9.37
CA GLU A 247 -0.48 -35.73 9.94
C GLU A 247 0.63 -35.87 8.88
N THR A 248 0.30 -36.28 7.66
CA THR A 248 1.27 -36.56 6.60
C THR A 248 1.49 -35.39 5.63
N GLU A 249 0.45 -34.60 5.35
CA GLU A 249 0.42 -33.67 4.21
C GLU A 249 0.27 -32.20 4.64
N PHE A 250 0.08 -31.89 5.93
CA PHE A 250 -0.11 -30.49 6.37
C PHE A 250 1.09 -29.60 6.04
N GLY A 251 2.32 -30.15 5.96
CA GLY A 251 3.49 -29.41 5.50
C GLY A 251 3.36 -28.90 4.06
N TYR A 252 2.72 -29.66 3.17
CA TYR A 252 2.39 -29.23 1.81
C TYR A 252 1.34 -28.11 1.83
N ILE A 253 0.28 -28.27 2.62
CA ILE A 253 -0.79 -27.28 2.76
C ILE A 253 -0.25 -25.95 3.30
N ASN A 254 0.63 -26.02 4.29
CA ASN A 254 1.29 -24.84 4.84
C ASN A 254 2.06 -24.07 3.76
N ARG A 255 2.79 -24.77 2.89
CA ARG A 255 3.59 -24.17 1.81
C ARG A 255 2.74 -23.64 0.66
N MET A 256 1.71 -24.37 0.26
CA MET A 256 0.97 -24.13 -0.99
C MET A 256 -0.36 -23.37 -0.79
N ILE A 257 -0.88 -23.30 0.44
CA ILE A 257 -2.15 -22.62 0.73
C ILE A 257 -1.96 -21.49 1.75
N LEU A 258 -1.37 -21.81 2.90
CA LEU A 258 -1.25 -20.84 4.00
C LEU A 258 -0.25 -19.74 3.62
N SER A 259 0.95 -20.11 3.16
CA SER A 259 2.05 -19.16 2.91
C SER A 259 1.83 -18.17 1.75
N PRO A 260 1.18 -18.52 0.62
CA PRO A 260 0.97 -17.56 -0.47
C PRO A 260 -0.04 -16.46 -0.12
N THR A 261 -1.02 -16.77 0.73
CA THR A 261 -2.09 -15.85 1.11
C THR A 261 -1.59 -14.55 1.77
N PRO A 262 -0.76 -14.58 2.84
CA PRO A 262 -0.21 -13.38 3.45
C PRO A 262 0.76 -12.64 2.53
N LYS A 263 1.47 -13.33 1.62
CA LYS A 263 2.32 -12.67 0.61
C LYS A 263 1.50 -11.81 -0.35
N ILE A 264 0.40 -12.35 -0.89
CA ILE A 264 -0.51 -11.58 -1.75
C ILE A 264 -1.20 -10.45 -0.96
N ARG A 265 -1.53 -10.67 0.31
CA ARG A 265 -2.03 -9.60 1.19
C ARG A 265 -1.00 -8.51 1.48
N ALA A 266 0.28 -8.85 1.61
CA ALA A 266 1.34 -7.87 1.77
C ALA A 266 1.50 -7.00 0.51
N VAL A 267 1.40 -7.62 -0.68
CA VAL A 267 1.33 -6.87 -1.95
C VAL A 267 0.12 -5.94 -1.98
N LEU A 268 -1.06 -6.44 -1.62
CA LEU A 268 -2.28 -5.64 -1.54
C LEU A 268 -2.08 -4.44 -0.61
N PHE A 269 -1.54 -4.67 0.59
CA PHE A 269 -1.27 -3.62 1.56
C PHE A 269 -0.32 -2.56 0.98
N ALA A 270 0.77 -2.97 0.34
CA ALA A 270 1.70 -2.04 -0.28
C ALA A 270 1.09 -1.22 -1.42
N LEU A 271 0.27 -1.84 -2.28
CA LEU A 271 -0.48 -1.13 -3.32
C LEU A 271 -1.48 -0.12 -2.73
N MET A 272 -2.15 -0.48 -1.63
CA MET A 272 -3.04 0.42 -0.92
C MET A 272 -2.29 1.59 -0.27
N SER A 273 -1.12 1.36 0.32
CA SER A 273 -0.27 2.42 0.88
C SER A 273 0.25 3.39 -0.18
N ILE A 274 0.68 2.88 -1.34
CA ILE A 274 1.04 3.71 -2.50
C ILE A 274 -0.18 4.52 -2.97
N ASN A 275 -1.34 3.87 -3.10
CA ASN A 275 -2.57 4.53 -3.50
C ASN A 275 -2.95 5.70 -2.56
N ASN A 276 -2.85 5.49 -1.26
CA ASN A 276 -3.16 6.50 -0.25
C ASN A 276 -2.12 7.63 -0.27
N SER A 277 -0.84 7.31 -0.46
CA SER A 277 0.23 8.31 -0.60
C SER A 277 0.00 9.19 -1.83
N LEU A 278 -0.44 8.61 -2.96
CA LEU A 278 -0.83 9.39 -4.14
C LEU A 278 -2.00 10.33 -3.85
N ASP A 279 -3.03 9.87 -3.12
CA ASP A 279 -4.16 10.73 -2.73
C ASP A 279 -3.71 11.91 -1.86
N ILE A 280 -2.76 11.69 -0.95
CA ILE A 280 -2.18 12.75 -0.12
C ILE A 280 -1.38 13.74 -0.97
N LEU A 281 -0.57 13.27 -1.93
CA LEU A 281 0.14 14.16 -2.85
C LEU A 281 -0.83 14.99 -3.70
N PHE A 282 -1.94 14.40 -4.16
CA PHE A 282 -3.01 15.14 -4.83
C PHE A 282 -3.61 16.19 -3.91
N MET A 283 -4.00 15.85 -2.68
CA MET A 283 -4.64 16.77 -1.74
C MET A 283 -3.71 17.90 -1.29
N LYS A 284 -2.48 17.59 -0.91
CA LYS A 284 -1.51 18.59 -0.44
C LYS A 284 -1.22 19.63 -1.53
N ARG A 285 -1.27 19.24 -2.80
CA ARG A 285 -1.17 20.17 -3.95
C ARG A 285 -2.31 21.19 -4.02
N TYR A 286 -3.53 20.82 -3.66
CA TYR A 286 -4.69 21.73 -3.68
C TYR A 286 -4.87 22.52 -2.38
N SER A 287 -4.15 22.13 -1.31
CA SER A 287 -4.12 22.86 -0.05
C SER A 287 -3.03 23.93 -0.03
N ASP A 288 -3.17 24.95 0.82
CA ASP A 288 -2.16 26.02 1.05
C ASP A 288 -0.82 25.52 1.66
N VAL A 289 -0.64 24.21 1.81
CA VAL A 289 0.63 23.58 2.21
C VAL A 289 1.58 23.58 1.01
N PHE A 290 2.48 24.57 0.97
CA PHE A 290 3.48 24.76 -0.08
C PHE A 290 4.44 23.54 -0.21
N MET A 291 4.11 22.57 -1.07
CA MET A 291 5.10 21.68 -1.68
C MET A 291 5.49 22.23 -3.05
N SER A 292 6.79 22.29 -3.33
CA SER A 292 7.28 22.68 -4.66
C SER A 292 6.97 21.58 -5.69
N LEU A 293 6.89 21.95 -6.97
CA LEU A 293 6.68 20.98 -8.05
C LEU A 293 7.76 19.90 -8.06
N GLU A 294 8.99 20.30 -7.76
CA GLU A 294 10.15 19.42 -7.70
C GLU A 294 10.00 18.37 -6.58
N GLN A 295 9.47 18.76 -5.41
CA GLN A 295 9.20 17.84 -4.30
C GLN A 295 8.08 16.84 -4.63
N ILE A 296 7.01 17.30 -5.29
CA ILE A 296 5.91 16.42 -5.73
C ILE A 296 6.42 15.42 -6.76
N GLU A 297 7.25 15.86 -7.71
CA GLU A 297 7.85 14.99 -8.72
C GLU A 297 8.78 13.94 -8.08
N GLU A 298 9.64 14.34 -7.14
CA GLU A 298 10.52 13.43 -6.41
C GLU A 298 9.71 12.34 -5.68
N LYS A 299 8.72 12.74 -4.87
CA LYS A 299 7.85 11.80 -4.14
C LYS A 299 7.08 10.89 -5.09
N THR A 300 6.59 11.42 -6.21
CA THR A 300 5.90 10.64 -7.25
C THR A 300 6.84 9.60 -7.88
N ASN A 301 8.07 9.98 -8.19
CA ASN A 301 9.07 9.08 -8.77
C ASN A 301 9.46 7.95 -7.79
N ASN A 302 9.57 8.26 -6.50
CA ASN A 302 9.78 7.26 -5.45
C ASN A 302 8.61 6.25 -5.40
N LEU A 303 7.37 6.73 -5.42
CA LEU A 303 6.18 5.85 -5.45
C LEU A 303 6.12 5.00 -6.74
N ARG A 304 6.50 5.55 -7.90
CA ARG A 304 6.60 4.78 -9.16
C ARG A 304 7.67 3.69 -9.08
N PHE A 305 8.81 3.98 -8.45
CA PHE A 305 9.86 3.00 -8.20
C PHE A 305 9.33 1.84 -7.35
N LEU A 306 8.66 2.15 -6.23
CA LEU A 306 8.03 1.12 -5.37
C LEU A 306 6.97 0.29 -6.12
N ARG A 307 6.15 0.93 -6.97
CA ARG A 307 5.21 0.22 -7.84
C ARG A 307 5.95 -0.75 -8.77
N GLY A 308 7.04 -0.31 -9.41
CA GLY A 308 7.88 -1.16 -10.26
C GLY A 308 8.45 -2.36 -9.51
N MET A 309 8.90 -2.17 -8.27
CA MET A 309 9.35 -3.25 -7.40
C MET A 309 8.24 -4.28 -7.13
N ILE A 310 7.02 -3.81 -6.77
CA ILE A 310 5.85 -4.68 -6.57
C ILE A 310 5.53 -5.46 -7.85
N GLN A 311 5.56 -4.80 -9.01
CA GLN A 311 5.31 -5.44 -10.30
C GLN A 311 6.31 -6.58 -10.56
N THR A 312 7.60 -6.38 -10.28
CA THR A 312 8.61 -7.44 -10.41
C THR A 312 8.32 -8.64 -9.51
N LYS A 313 7.93 -8.43 -8.24
CA LYS A 313 7.54 -9.53 -7.35
C LYS A 313 6.27 -10.24 -7.83
N MET A 314 5.31 -9.48 -8.33
CA MET A 314 4.09 -10.04 -8.92
C MET A 314 4.41 -10.88 -10.16
N SER A 315 5.36 -10.46 -11.01
CA SER A 315 5.81 -11.27 -12.15
C SER A 315 6.36 -12.62 -11.73
N LEU A 316 7.01 -12.75 -10.57
CA LEU A 316 7.42 -14.06 -10.04
C LEU A 316 6.21 -14.93 -9.70
N ILE A 317 5.18 -14.36 -9.09
CA ILE A 317 3.92 -15.07 -8.78
C ILE A 317 3.20 -15.48 -10.07
N TYR A 318 3.16 -14.62 -11.08
CA TYR A 318 2.60 -14.95 -12.39
C TYR A 318 3.41 -16.03 -13.12
N SER A 319 4.74 -15.99 -13.02
CA SER A 319 5.58 -17.06 -13.56
C SER A 319 5.31 -18.41 -12.88
N GLU A 320 5.08 -18.42 -11.57
CA GLU A 320 4.61 -19.62 -10.87
C GLU A 320 3.24 -20.09 -11.38
N LEU A 321 2.34 -19.20 -11.79
CA LEU A 321 1.07 -19.59 -12.39
C LEU A 321 1.25 -20.27 -13.75
N ASP A 322 2.15 -19.75 -14.58
CA ASP A 322 2.35 -20.21 -15.95
C ASP A 322 3.09 -21.56 -16.02
N TRP A 323 4.07 -21.77 -15.14
CA TRP A 323 5.00 -22.90 -15.26
C TRP A 323 4.85 -23.98 -14.17
N ASN A 324 4.06 -23.74 -13.12
CA ASN A 324 3.96 -24.73 -12.03
C ASN A 324 3.07 -25.92 -12.44
N PRO A 325 3.60 -27.16 -12.42
CA PRO A 325 2.84 -28.33 -12.85
C PRO A 325 1.73 -28.73 -11.85
N ARG A 326 1.69 -28.13 -10.66
CA ARG A 326 0.72 -28.47 -9.61
C ARG A 326 -0.55 -27.65 -9.77
N GLU A 327 -1.55 -28.24 -10.44
CA GLU A 327 -2.85 -27.60 -10.70
C GLU A 327 -3.51 -27.04 -9.42
N HIS A 328 -3.46 -27.75 -8.30
CA HIS A 328 -4.02 -27.26 -7.03
C HIS A 328 -3.41 -25.94 -6.58
N TYR A 329 -2.09 -25.78 -6.68
CA TYR A 329 -1.40 -24.55 -6.31
C TYR A 329 -1.75 -23.39 -7.26
N VAL A 330 -1.78 -23.68 -8.57
CA VAL A 330 -2.19 -22.71 -9.60
C VAL A 330 -3.62 -22.22 -9.35
N ARG A 331 -4.55 -23.13 -9.00
CA ARG A 331 -5.92 -22.78 -8.63
C ARG A 331 -5.98 -21.89 -7.39
N VAL A 332 -5.16 -22.17 -6.36
CA VAL A 332 -5.07 -21.34 -5.15
C VAL A 332 -4.57 -19.94 -5.47
N LEU A 333 -3.45 -19.81 -6.17
CA LEU A 333 -2.90 -18.51 -6.57
C LEU A 333 -3.88 -17.71 -7.43
N THR A 334 -4.47 -18.34 -8.45
CA THR A 334 -5.47 -17.70 -9.32
C THR A 334 -6.66 -17.18 -8.52
N HIS A 335 -7.13 -17.99 -7.56
CA HIS A 335 -8.23 -17.61 -6.67
C HIS A 335 -7.84 -16.44 -5.76
N LEU A 336 -6.63 -16.43 -5.20
CA LEU A 336 -6.12 -15.34 -4.36
C LEU A 336 -6.01 -14.02 -5.14
N LEU A 337 -5.43 -14.04 -6.35
CA LEU A 337 -5.33 -12.85 -7.20
C LEU A 337 -6.71 -12.25 -7.50
N LYS A 338 -7.68 -13.12 -7.79
CA LYS A 338 -9.06 -12.73 -8.08
C LYS A 338 -9.77 -12.16 -6.85
N ILE A 339 -9.69 -12.83 -5.71
CA ILE A 339 -10.45 -12.42 -4.51
C ILE A 339 -9.95 -11.11 -3.92
N TYR A 340 -8.65 -10.86 -4.02
CA TYR A 340 -8.05 -9.58 -3.64
C TYR A 340 -8.12 -8.51 -4.73
N ARG A 341 -8.60 -8.87 -5.93
CA ARG A 341 -8.75 -7.97 -7.08
C ARG A 341 -7.45 -7.22 -7.40
N ILE A 342 -6.33 -7.95 -7.35
CA ILE A 342 -4.98 -7.36 -7.48
C ILE A 342 -4.86 -6.57 -8.79
N GLU A 343 -5.31 -7.14 -9.90
CA GLU A 343 -5.29 -6.49 -11.22
C GLU A 343 -6.03 -5.15 -11.22
N THR A 344 -7.26 -5.12 -10.70
CA THR A 344 -8.05 -3.88 -10.62
C THR A 344 -7.39 -2.80 -9.76
N ILE A 345 -6.69 -3.20 -8.69
CA ILE A 345 -6.00 -2.24 -7.82
C ILE A 345 -4.75 -1.69 -8.51
N ILE A 346 -4.00 -2.55 -9.21
CA ILE A 346 -2.86 -2.12 -10.04
C ILE A 346 -3.31 -1.14 -11.11
N GLU A 347 -4.41 -1.43 -11.83
CA GLU A 347 -4.99 -0.52 -12.82
C GLU A 347 -5.33 0.83 -12.21
N ARG A 348 -6.05 0.85 -11.07
CA ARG A 348 -6.40 2.09 -10.38
C ARG A 348 -5.18 2.92 -9.96
N VAL A 349 -4.14 2.26 -9.44
CA VAL A 349 -2.90 2.94 -9.06
C VAL A 349 -2.21 3.52 -10.30
N ASN A 350 -2.18 2.79 -11.41
CA ASN A 350 -1.62 3.26 -12.68
C ASN A 350 -2.37 4.48 -13.22
N ASP A 351 -3.70 4.46 -13.19
CA ASP A 351 -4.52 5.59 -13.61
C ASP A 351 -4.22 6.84 -12.77
N LYS A 352 -4.08 6.68 -11.44
CA LYS A 352 -3.69 7.80 -10.55
C LYS A 352 -2.31 8.36 -10.86
N PHE A 353 -1.32 7.50 -11.11
CA PHE A 353 0.00 7.95 -11.57
C PHE A 353 -0.09 8.73 -12.87
N LYS A 354 -0.87 8.25 -13.84
CA LYS A 354 -1.07 8.93 -15.13
C LYS A 354 -1.70 10.29 -14.93
N THR A 355 -2.79 10.39 -14.16
CA THR A 355 -3.44 11.68 -13.87
C THR A 355 -2.49 12.64 -13.16
N LEU A 356 -1.70 12.16 -12.19
CA LEU A 356 -0.76 13.02 -11.46
C LEU A 356 0.30 13.57 -12.41
N TYR A 357 0.83 12.72 -13.30
CA TYR A 357 1.80 13.09 -14.30
C TYR A 357 1.25 14.10 -15.31
N ASP A 358 0.07 13.82 -15.88
CA ASP A 358 -0.59 14.72 -16.83
C ASP A 358 -0.79 16.11 -16.19
N THR A 359 -1.16 16.14 -14.91
CA THR A 359 -1.33 17.43 -14.25
C THR A 359 -0.01 18.13 -13.88
N LEU A 360 1.06 17.38 -13.55
CA LEU A 360 2.39 17.96 -13.38
C LEU A 360 2.88 18.57 -14.70
N GLN A 361 2.64 17.90 -15.82
CA GLN A 361 2.96 18.37 -17.16
C GLN A 361 2.26 19.69 -17.50
N GLU A 362 0.96 19.79 -17.21
CA GLU A 362 0.20 21.03 -17.37
C GLU A 362 0.78 22.18 -16.55
N LEU A 363 1.15 21.93 -15.28
CA LEU A 363 1.75 22.94 -14.42
C LEU A 363 3.13 23.38 -14.89
N TYR A 364 3.97 22.46 -15.34
CA TYR A 364 5.25 22.80 -15.94
C TYR A 364 5.07 23.65 -17.20
N THR A 365 4.10 23.32 -18.04
CA THR A 365 3.75 24.08 -19.24
C THR A 365 3.31 25.49 -18.88
N LYS A 366 2.38 25.63 -17.93
CA LYS A 366 1.91 26.94 -17.43
C LYS A 366 3.05 27.78 -16.83
N ARG A 367 3.92 27.16 -16.03
CA ARG A 367 5.11 27.82 -15.45
C ARG A 367 6.08 28.27 -16.55
N HIS A 368 6.24 27.47 -17.60
CA HIS A 368 7.05 27.80 -18.75
C HIS A 368 6.45 28.98 -19.54
N GLU A 369 5.15 28.97 -19.81
CA GLU A 369 4.43 30.08 -20.47
C GLU A 369 4.51 31.38 -19.68
N GLU A 370 4.34 31.33 -18.35
CA GLU A 370 4.51 32.49 -17.48
C GLU A 370 5.94 33.03 -17.52
N ASN A 371 6.94 32.14 -17.46
CA ASN A 371 8.34 32.52 -17.59
C ASN A 371 8.65 33.12 -18.97
N GLN A 372 8.10 32.56 -20.04
CA GLN A 372 8.23 33.11 -21.39
C GLN A 372 7.57 34.48 -21.51
N LYS A 373 6.36 34.66 -20.95
CA LYS A 373 5.65 35.96 -20.92
C LYS A 373 6.45 37.00 -20.14
N ASN A 374 7.01 36.63 -19.01
CA ASN A 374 7.88 37.50 -18.20
C ASN A 374 9.19 37.83 -18.93
N THR A 375 9.78 36.86 -19.61
CA THR A 375 10.97 37.06 -20.45
C THR A 375 10.66 37.98 -21.63
N LYS A 376 9.50 37.82 -22.29
CA LYS A 376 9.05 38.70 -23.38
C LYS A 376 8.81 40.12 -22.90
N LYS A 377 8.24 40.31 -21.70
CA LYS A 377 8.13 41.63 -21.07
C LYS A 377 9.50 42.25 -20.83
N ALA A 378 10.46 41.48 -20.30
CA ALA A 378 11.83 41.95 -20.09
C ALA A 378 12.55 42.29 -21.40
N VAL A 379 12.39 41.47 -22.45
CA VAL A 379 12.92 41.75 -23.79
C VAL A 379 12.30 42.99 -24.41
N ASN A 380 10.98 43.17 -24.31
CA ASN A 380 10.32 44.39 -24.78
C ASN A 380 10.83 45.64 -24.04
N PHE A 381 11.06 45.54 -22.73
CA PHE A 381 11.64 46.63 -21.95
C PHE A 381 13.09 46.92 -22.35
N LEU A 382 13.91 45.88 -22.59
CA LEU A 382 15.25 46.01 -23.17
C LEU A 382 15.21 46.69 -24.53
N SER A 383 14.30 46.31 -25.43
CA SER A 383 14.13 46.95 -26.73
C SER A 383 13.75 48.43 -26.64
N VAL A 384 12.93 48.81 -25.65
CA VAL A 384 12.63 50.23 -25.36
C VAL A 384 13.87 50.97 -24.85
N LEU A 385 14.66 50.36 -23.96
CA LEU A 385 15.92 50.93 -23.48
C LEU A 385 16.96 51.08 -24.60
N PHE A 386 17.07 50.08 -25.48
CA PHE A 386 17.93 50.15 -26.67
C PHE A 386 17.46 51.24 -27.63
N GLY A 387 16.15 51.37 -27.86
CA GLY A 387 15.57 52.46 -28.66
C GLY A 387 15.87 53.84 -28.07
N ALA A 388 15.77 53.99 -26.75
CA ALA A 388 16.12 55.22 -26.05
C ALA A 388 17.63 55.53 -26.14
N GLY A 389 18.49 54.52 -25.98
CA GLY A 389 19.94 54.65 -26.16
C GLY A 389 20.32 55.06 -27.58
N PHE A 390 19.68 54.47 -28.59
CA PHE A 390 19.89 54.83 -30.00
C PHE A 390 19.44 56.25 -30.31
N ILE A 391 18.33 56.73 -29.72
CA ILE A 391 17.90 58.12 -29.85
C ILE A 391 18.92 59.08 -29.21
N ILE A 392 19.48 58.74 -28.06
CA ILE A 392 20.51 59.56 -27.39
C ILE A 392 21.80 59.60 -28.23
N GLU A 393 22.25 58.47 -28.78
CA GLU A 393 23.41 58.43 -29.68
C GLU A 393 23.16 59.13 -31.01
N PHE A 394 21.95 59.01 -31.57
CA PHE A 394 21.55 59.70 -32.80
C PHE A 394 21.46 61.21 -32.60
N VAL A 395 20.91 61.68 -31.47
CA VAL A 395 20.90 63.09 -31.09
C VAL A 395 22.33 63.61 -30.92
N ASN A 396 23.23 62.83 -30.31
CA ASN A 396 24.65 63.17 -30.21
C ASN A 396 25.33 63.25 -31.59
N ALA A 397 25.09 62.28 -32.47
CA ALA A 397 25.64 62.28 -33.83
C ALA A 397 25.11 63.48 -34.65
N LEU A 398 23.82 63.81 -34.53
CA LEU A 398 23.21 65.00 -35.13
C LEU A 398 23.82 66.28 -34.57
N ARG A 399 24.05 66.36 -33.25
CA ARG A 399 24.63 67.52 -32.55
C ARG A 399 26.09 67.76 -32.96
N VAL A 400 26.87 66.70 -33.11
CA VAL A 400 28.25 66.75 -33.65
C VAL A 400 28.24 67.16 -35.12
N ALA A 401 27.31 66.62 -35.92
CA ALA A 401 27.19 66.98 -37.34
C ALA A 401 26.69 68.43 -37.57
N SER A 402 25.92 68.99 -36.63
CA SER A 402 25.34 70.33 -36.74
C SER A 402 26.14 71.45 -36.06
N ARG A 403 27.31 71.14 -35.46
CA ARG A 403 28.22 72.12 -34.82
C ARG A 403 27.51 73.09 -33.84
N ILE A 404 26.60 72.56 -33.02
CA ILE A 404 25.95 73.37 -31.97
C ILE A 404 26.93 73.47 -30.78
N ASP A 405 27.78 74.48 -30.80
CA ASP A 405 28.71 74.83 -29.71
C ASP A 405 28.02 75.73 -28.67
N GLU A 406 27.18 75.15 -27.81
CA GLU A 406 26.89 75.74 -26.50
C GLU A 406 26.97 74.67 -25.42
N ILE A 407 28.10 74.66 -24.71
CA ILE A 407 28.37 73.81 -23.56
C ILE A 407 27.85 74.53 -22.32
N SER A 408 26.85 73.96 -21.65
CA SER A 408 26.68 74.15 -20.21
C SER A 408 27.19 72.89 -19.50
N ASP A 409 27.95 73.04 -18.42
CA ASP A 409 28.41 71.93 -17.57
C ASP A 409 27.25 71.04 -17.07
N PHE A 410 26.04 71.63 -17.01
CA PHE A 410 24.79 70.95 -16.73
C PHE A 410 24.44 69.86 -17.75
N SER A 411 24.67 70.12 -19.05
CA SER A 411 24.42 69.17 -20.13
C SER A 411 25.35 67.95 -20.04
N GLN A 412 26.65 68.14 -19.80
CA GLN A 412 27.60 67.04 -19.64
C GLN A 412 27.30 66.19 -18.40
N THR A 413 26.97 66.83 -17.28
CA THR A 413 26.64 66.12 -16.03
C THR A 413 25.36 65.30 -16.18
N LEU A 414 24.33 65.85 -16.83
CA LEU A 414 23.09 65.14 -17.15
C LEU A 414 23.36 63.92 -18.03
N HIS A 415 24.23 64.05 -19.03
CA HIS A 415 24.61 62.94 -19.90
C HIS A 415 25.30 61.81 -19.13
N ILE A 416 26.27 62.13 -18.27
CA ILE A 416 26.98 61.11 -17.48
C ILE A 416 26.00 60.37 -16.55
N VAL A 417 25.10 61.10 -15.89
CA VAL A 417 24.09 60.51 -14.98
C VAL A 417 23.11 59.63 -15.74
N VAL A 418 22.60 60.08 -16.89
CA VAL A 418 21.67 59.29 -17.71
C VAL A 418 22.36 58.04 -18.28
N SER A 419 23.59 58.15 -18.76
CA SER A 419 24.37 57.00 -19.26
C SER A 419 24.68 55.99 -18.14
N LEU A 420 24.97 56.44 -16.92
CA LEU A 420 25.18 55.54 -15.77
C LEU A 420 23.89 54.81 -15.37
N ILE A 421 22.75 55.50 -15.36
CA ILE A 421 21.44 54.90 -15.05
C ILE A 421 21.05 53.87 -16.12
N LEU A 422 21.22 54.21 -17.40
CA LEU A 422 20.92 53.30 -18.51
C LEU A 422 21.88 52.11 -18.55
N GLY A 423 23.18 52.33 -18.37
CA GLY A 423 24.19 51.27 -18.32
C GLY A 423 24.01 50.34 -17.14
N GLY A 424 23.74 50.87 -15.94
CA GLY A 424 23.45 50.08 -14.74
C GLY A 424 22.17 49.25 -14.89
N GLY A 425 21.10 49.86 -15.42
CA GLY A 425 19.85 49.16 -15.72
C GLY A 425 20.03 48.04 -16.75
N PHE A 426 20.87 48.28 -17.77
CA PHE A 426 21.19 47.29 -18.79
C PHE A 426 21.92 46.07 -18.20
N VAL A 427 22.95 46.28 -17.39
CA VAL A 427 23.72 45.18 -16.77
C VAL A 427 22.84 44.33 -15.86
N LEU A 428 21.97 44.95 -15.06
CA LEU A 428 21.03 44.23 -14.18
C LEU A 428 20.02 43.39 -14.98
N LEU A 429 19.45 43.96 -16.06
CA LEU A 429 18.52 43.24 -16.93
C LEU A 429 19.18 42.13 -17.73
N PHE A 430 20.40 42.34 -18.21
CA PHE A 430 21.17 41.33 -18.92
C PHE A 430 21.54 40.17 -17.98
N GLY A 431 21.93 40.47 -16.74
CA GLY A 431 22.13 39.47 -15.69
C GLY A 431 20.86 38.68 -15.40
N TYR A 432 19.70 39.35 -15.26
CA TYR A 432 18.40 38.71 -15.08
C TYR A 432 18.01 37.81 -16.27
N PHE A 433 18.31 38.23 -17.50
CA PHE A 433 18.07 37.44 -18.72
C PHE A 433 18.93 36.17 -18.78
N ILE A 434 20.24 36.28 -18.49
CA ILE A 434 21.13 35.12 -18.43
C ILE A 434 20.66 34.16 -17.34
N TYR A 435 20.31 34.67 -16.16
CA TYR A 435 19.78 33.87 -15.06
C TYR A 435 18.49 33.12 -15.45
N GLY A 436 17.54 33.80 -16.10
CA GLY A 436 16.31 33.18 -16.60
C GLY A 436 16.57 32.09 -17.64
N ARG A 437 17.51 32.30 -18.56
CA ARG A 437 17.88 31.33 -19.61
C ARG A 437 18.58 30.09 -19.04
N VAL A 438 19.48 30.27 -18.06
CA VAL A 438 20.17 29.18 -17.38
C VAL A 438 19.20 28.36 -16.52
N LYS A 439 18.26 29.02 -15.83
CA LYS A 439 17.21 28.35 -15.05
C LYS A 439 16.25 27.54 -15.93
N SER A 440 15.89 28.05 -17.11
CA SER A 440 15.01 27.37 -18.07
C SER A 440 15.65 26.10 -18.66
N LYS A 441 16.97 26.12 -18.94
CA LYS A 441 17.70 24.93 -19.43
C LYS A 441 17.86 23.79 -18.41
N ARG A 442 17.68 24.07 -17.11
CA ARG A 442 17.75 23.02 -16.06
C ARG A 442 16.43 22.26 -15.87
N LEU A 443 15.35 22.65 -16.54
CA LEU A 443 14.03 22.00 -16.48
C LEU A 443 13.87 20.90 -17.55
N GLU A 444 14.96 20.33 -18.06
CA GLU A 444 14.89 19.13 -18.89
C GLU A 444 14.67 17.88 -18.03
N TYR A 445 13.69 17.09 -18.48
CA TYR A 445 12.96 16.06 -17.75
C TYR A 445 13.81 14.92 -17.16
N GLY A 446 13.39 14.44 -15.98
CA GLY A 446 13.85 13.19 -15.39
C GLY A 446 13.25 11.95 -16.09
N HIS A 447 14.12 11.07 -16.57
CA HIS A 447 13.77 9.83 -17.27
C HIS A 447 12.89 8.85 -16.47
N THR A 448 12.00 8.16 -17.17
CA THR A 448 11.05 7.16 -16.66
C THR A 448 11.72 5.84 -16.26
N VAL A 449 11.30 5.28 -15.12
CA VAL A 449 11.61 3.90 -14.70
C VAL A 449 10.35 3.07 -14.89
N ASP A 450 10.40 2.12 -15.83
CA ASP A 450 9.26 1.25 -16.13
C ASP A 450 9.45 -0.18 -15.60
N ALA A 451 10.68 -0.57 -15.26
CA ALA A 451 10.98 -1.85 -14.62
C ALA A 451 12.20 -1.74 -13.67
N VAL A 452 12.20 -2.52 -12.59
CA VAL A 452 13.34 -2.65 -11.67
C VAL A 452 13.68 -4.13 -11.54
N ILE A 453 14.91 -4.50 -11.88
CA ILE A 453 15.43 -5.86 -11.67
C ILE A 453 16.21 -5.84 -10.36
N GLN A 454 15.82 -6.69 -9.42
CA GLN A 454 16.52 -6.88 -8.15
C GLN A 454 17.48 -8.05 -8.31
N ALA A 455 18.78 -7.83 -8.09
CA ALA A 455 19.79 -8.89 -8.02
C ALA A 455 20.48 -8.80 -6.65
N ASP A 456 20.23 -9.79 -5.79
CA ASP A 456 20.90 -10.23 -4.55
C ASP A 456 21.55 -9.23 -3.55
N ASP A 457 21.45 -7.93 -3.76
CA ASP A 457 21.82 -6.83 -2.84
C ASP A 457 21.67 -5.44 -3.50
N ARG A 458 21.44 -5.39 -4.82
CA ARG A 458 21.39 -4.15 -5.61
C ARG A 458 20.17 -4.07 -6.51
N ASN A 459 19.55 -2.88 -6.53
CA ASN A 459 18.47 -2.55 -7.44
C ASN A 459 19.07 -2.06 -8.77
N ILE A 460 18.87 -2.82 -9.86
CA ILE A 460 19.23 -2.41 -11.22
C ILE A 460 17.98 -1.75 -11.83
N ILE A 461 18.09 -0.46 -12.11
CA ILE A 461 17.01 0.36 -12.67
C ILE A 461 17.00 0.18 -14.20
N LEU A 462 15.92 -0.36 -14.76
CA LEU A 462 15.65 -0.34 -16.20
C LEU A 462 14.83 0.92 -16.53
N LYS A 463 15.50 1.87 -17.17
CA LYS A 463 14.85 3.06 -17.76
C LYS A 463 14.48 2.73 -19.21
N ALA A 464 13.20 2.69 -19.54
CA ALA A 464 12.76 2.53 -20.92
C ALA A 464 12.72 3.90 -21.61
N TRP A 465 13.42 4.01 -22.74
CA TRP A 465 13.31 5.13 -23.68
C TRP A 465 12.09 4.88 -24.57
N ILE A 466 10.94 5.51 -24.30
CA ILE A 466 9.89 5.62 -25.32
C ILE A 466 10.19 6.88 -26.15
N CYS A 467 11.02 6.70 -27.18
CA CYS A 467 11.19 7.67 -28.24
C CYS A 467 10.08 7.41 -29.28
N VAL A 468 8.94 8.10 -29.18
CA VAL A 468 7.97 8.15 -30.30
C VAL A 468 8.57 9.05 -31.36
N THR A 469 9.44 8.48 -32.20
CA THR A 469 9.81 9.11 -33.46
C THR A 469 8.82 8.60 -34.52
N LEU A 470 7.94 9.49 -34.95
CA LEU A 470 7.14 9.35 -36.16
C LEU A 470 8.04 8.94 -37.33
N LEU A 471 8.01 7.67 -37.71
CA LEU A 471 8.43 7.22 -39.04
C LEU A 471 7.31 7.58 -40.03
N ILE A 472 7.26 8.85 -40.42
CA ILE A 472 6.72 9.25 -41.72
C ILE A 472 7.90 9.24 -42.68
N THR A 473 8.15 8.09 -43.31
CA THR A 473 8.82 8.06 -44.61
C THR A 473 7.75 7.94 -45.66
N ARG A 474 7.52 9.05 -46.36
CA ARG A 474 6.80 9.13 -47.63
C ARG A 474 7.44 8.17 -48.66
N SER A 475 6.56 7.61 -49.48
CA SER A 475 6.74 7.11 -50.86
C SER A 475 8.12 7.27 -51.50
#